data_AF-A0A346PNU2-F1
#
_entry.id   AF-A0A346PNU2-F1
#
_cell.length_a   1.000
_cell.length_b   1.000
_cell.length_c   1.000
_cell.angle_alpha   90.00
_cell.angle_beta   90.00
_cell.angle_gamma   90.00
#
_symmetry.space_group_name_H-M   'P 1'
#
loop_
_entity.id
_entity.type
_entity.pdbx_description
1 polymer ?
#
loop_
_entity_poly.entity_id
_entity_poly.type
_entity_poly.pdbx_seq_one_letter_code
_entity_poly.pdbx_strand_id
1 'polypeptide(L)'
;MGFSTSGAVVVILIGFLIAMGAFVPALFDAGAATGEAFSSQQQSMQDQANTDINLEFTVTYNATSEEIVDSPIATVSNDGTTTLDLERTDRLENGEYVTLDRTDDDVAIVEGDSERTDSTLWSPGTVLEFEYEPDELETDLEKFDDEDDVWEYDEQERLTLDGSDDDRIEDRLKIVTEHGIADASTLEVTLERYVEDDEEEDK
;
A
#
# COMPACT_ATOMS: atom_id res chain seq x y z
N MET A 1 -47.57 68.55 -3.33
CA MET A 1 -46.21 67.99 -3.43
C MET A 1 -46.11 66.62 -2.75
N GLY A 2 -47.09 65.72 -2.93
CA GLY A 2 -47.19 64.47 -2.14
C GLY A 2 -47.06 63.16 -2.92
N PHE A 3 -46.81 63.19 -4.23
CA PHE A 3 -46.80 61.99 -5.09
C PHE A 3 -45.39 61.52 -5.48
N SER A 4 -44.34 62.31 -5.21
CA SER A 4 -42.97 62.01 -5.68
C SER A 4 -42.18 61.10 -4.74
N THR A 5 -42.48 61.13 -3.43
CA THR A 5 -41.77 60.33 -2.43
C THR A 5 -42.33 58.90 -2.31
N SER A 6 -43.62 58.68 -2.55
CA SER A 6 -44.22 57.34 -2.49
C SER A 6 -43.84 56.46 -3.69
N GLY A 7 -43.69 57.03 -4.89
CA GLY A 7 -43.29 56.28 -6.09
C GLY A 7 -41.85 55.75 -6.03
N ALA A 8 -40.91 56.54 -5.49
CA ALA A 8 -39.52 56.13 -5.33
C ALA A 8 -39.37 54.95 -4.34
N VAL A 9 -40.13 54.98 -3.25
CA VAL A 9 -40.16 53.89 -2.26
C VAL A 9 -40.65 52.58 -2.90
N VAL A 10 -41.66 52.63 -3.78
CA VAL A 10 -42.16 51.44 -4.48
C VAL A 10 -41.09 50.83 -5.40
N VAL A 11 -40.37 51.64 -6.16
CA VAL A 11 -39.32 51.15 -7.06
C VAL A 11 -38.16 50.52 -6.28
N ILE A 12 -37.75 51.13 -5.16
CA ILE A 12 -36.73 50.57 -4.28
C ILE A 12 -37.20 49.23 -3.68
N LEU A 13 -38.45 49.15 -3.26
CA LEU A 13 -39.02 47.94 -2.66
C LEU A 13 -39.11 46.79 -3.68
N ILE A 14 -39.49 47.08 -4.93
CA ILE A 14 -39.50 46.08 -6.01
C ILE A 14 -38.08 45.59 -6.29
N GLY A 15 -37.10 46.49 -6.40
CA GLY A 15 -35.70 46.12 -6.58
C GLY A 15 -35.18 45.25 -5.43
N PHE A 16 -35.55 45.58 -4.19
CA PHE A 16 -35.21 44.78 -3.02
C PHE A 16 -35.86 43.39 -3.04
N LEU A 17 -37.14 43.28 -3.40
CA LEU A 17 -37.82 41.99 -3.50
C LEU A 17 -37.23 41.10 -4.61
N ILE A 18 -36.84 41.68 -5.74
CA ILE A 18 -36.15 40.95 -6.81
C ILE A 18 -34.78 40.48 -6.32
N ALA A 19 -34.02 41.35 -5.64
CA ALA A 19 -32.73 40.98 -5.06
C ALA A 19 -32.86 39.87 -4.01
N MET A 20 -33.83 39.97 -3.11
CA MET A 20 -34.09 38.95 -2.07
C MET A 20 -34.52 37.62 -2.70
N GLY A 21 -35.28 37.65 -3.79
CA GLY A 21 -35.69 36.47 -4.54
C GLY A 21 -34.53 35.68 -5.15
N ALA A 22 -33.43 36.35 -5.53
CA ALA A 22 -32.20 35.70 -6.00
C ALA A 22 -31.23 35.36 -4.86
N PHE A 23 -31.25 36.14 -3.77
CA PHE A 23 -30.33 35.98 -2.64
C PHE A 23 -30.60 34.74 -1.79
N VAL A 24 -31.86 34.45 -1.49
CA VAL A 24 -32.24 33.32 -0.62
C VAL A 24 -31.81 31.97 -1.22
N PRO A 25 -32.06 31.66 -2.52
CA PRO A 25 -31.54 30.45 -3.15
C PRO A 25 -30.01 30.34 -3.05
N ALA A 26 -29.28 31.40 -3.37
CA ALA A 26 -27.81 31.38 -3.33
C ALA A 26 -27.25 31.10 -1.92
N LEU A 27 -27.90 31.61 -0.87
CA LEU A 27 -27.53 31.29 0.51
C LEU A 27 -27.78 29.81 0.84
N PHE A 28 -28.90 29.24 0.40
CA PHE A 28 -29.18 27.82 0.62
C PHE A 28 -28.21 26.92 -0.14
N ASP A 29 -27.90 27.24 -1.40
CA ASP A 29 -26.93 26.51 -2.22
C ASP A 29 -25.54 26.53 -1.57
N ALA A 30 -25.08 27.71 -1.13
CA ALA A 30 -23.79 27.84 -0.43
C ALA A 30 -23.77 27.06 0.90
N GLY A 31 -24.88 27.11 1.66
CA GLY A 31 -25.03 26.35 2.90
C GLY A 31 -25.00 24.84 2.68
N ALA A 32 -25.72 24.35 1.67
CA ALA A 32 -25.77 22.94 1.30
C ALA A 32 -24.39 22.44 0.84
N ALA A 33 -23.74 23.15 -0.09
CA ALA A 33 -22.40 22.80 -0.58
C ALA A 33 -21.37 22.76 0.55
N THR A 34 -21.45 23.69 1.50
CA THR A 34 -20.58 23.71 2.68
C THR A 34 -20.85 22.49 3.58
N GLY A 35 -22.12 22.17 3.83
CA GLY A 35 -22.50 21.00 4.62
C GLY A 35 -22.06 19.67 3.98
N GLU A 36 -22.23 19.52 2.68
CA GLU A 36 -21.77 18.35 1.91
C GLU A 36 -20.25 18.19 1.97
N ALA A 37 -19.50 19.28 1.82
CA ALA A 37 -18.04 19.26 1.93
C ALA A 37 -17.57 18.80 3.32
N PHE A 38 -18.18 19.32 4.39
CA PHE A 38 -17.86 18.88 5.76
C PHE A 38 -18.24 17.42 6.00
N SER A 39 -19.39 16.98 5.49
CA SER A 39 -19.83 15.59 5.61
C SER A 39 -18.88 14.64 4.88
N SER A 40 -18.46 14.99 3.65
CA SER A 40 -17.51 14.21 2.88
C SER A 40 -16.14 14.17 3.56
N GLN A 41 -15.67 15.30 4.09
CA GLN A 41 -14.42 15.34 4.84
C GLN A 41 -14.47 14.47 6.11
N GLN A 42 -15.58 14.51 6.85
CA GLN A 42 -15.76 13.66 8.03
C GLN A 42 -15.77 12.18 7.66
N GLN A 43 -16.39 11.81 6.54
CA GLN A 43 -16.39 10.45 6.03
C GLN A 43 -14.98 9.99 5.67
N SER A 44 -14.22 10.76 4.89
CA SER A 44 -12.83 10.42 4.55
C SER A 44 -11.93 10.29 5.77
N MET A 45 -12.12 11.13 6.80
CA MET A 45 -11.38 11.01 8.07
C MET A 45 -11.73 9.73 8.82
N GLN A 46 -12.99 9.28 8.77
CA GLN A 46 -13.42 8.02 9.36
C GLN A 46 -12.85 6.83 8.58
N ASP A 47 -12.90 6.88 7.25
CA ASP A 47 -12.36 5.82 6.39
C ASP A 47 -10.84 5.66 6.62
N GLN A 48 -10.10 6.77 6.69
CA GLN A 48 -8.67 6.76 7.03
C GLN A 48 -8.40 6.20 8.43
N ALA A 49 -9.20 6.57 9.44
CA ALA A 49 -9.02 6.07 10.80
C ALA A 49 -9.37 4.58 10.96
N ASN A 50 -10.19 4.05 10.05
CA ASN A 50 -10.60 2.64 10.02
C ASN A 50 -9.73 1.80 9.08
N THR A 51 -8.84 2.42 8.31
CA THR A 51 -7.91 1.75 7.40
C THR A 51 -6.56 1.64 8.08
N ASP A 52 -6.04 0.43 8.17
CA ASP A 52 -4.72 0.16 8.69
C ASP A 52 -4.14 -1.00 7.88
N ILE A 53 -2.89 -0.87 7.47
CA ILE A 53 -2.17 -1.88 6.71
C ILE A 53 -0.78 -2.04 7.29
N ASN A 54 -0.24 -3.25 7.25
CA ASN A 54 1.12 -3.54 7.66
C ASN A 54 1.81 -4.35 6.56
N LEU A 55 2.86 -3.76 5.98
CA LEU A 55 3.66 -4.34 4.92
C LEU A 55 4.84 -5.09 5.54
N GLU A 56 4.87 -6.40 5.33
CA GLU A 56 6.02 -7.24 5.65
C GLU A 56 6.68 -7.68 4.33
N PHE A 57 7.90 -7.18 4.13
CA PHE A 57 8.66 -7.43 2.93
C PHE A 57 9.91 -8.23 3.28
N THR A 58 9.72 -9.54 3.36
CA THR A 58 10.74 -10.51 3.76
C THR A 58 10.97 -11.46 2.63
N VAL A 59 12.23 -11.78 2.36
CA VAL A 59 12.57 -12.80 1.38
C VAL A 59 13.34 -13.90 2.04
N THR A 60 12.87 -15.12 1.83
CA THR A 60 13.57 -16.34 2.25
C THR A 60 14.16 -17.00 1.02
N TYR A 61 15.49 -17.04 0.95
CA TYR A 61 16.18 -17.80 -0.11
C TYR A 61 16.52 -19.19 0.38
N ASN A 62 16.17 -20.20 -0.41
CA ASN A 62 16.72 -21.54 -0.27
C ASN A 62 17.88 -21.70 -1.26
N ALA A 63 19.11 -21.53 -0.78
CA ALA A 63 20.30 -21.68 -1.61
C ALA A 63 20.78 -23.15 -1.56
N THR A 64 20.50 -23.91 -2.62
CA THR A 64 21.17 -25.20 -2.86
C THR A 64 22.21 -25.00 -3.96
N SER A 65 23.49 -25.02 -3.60
CA SER A 65 24.65 -24.99 -4.51
C SER A 65 24.49 -24.15 -5.79
N GLU A 66 24.22 -22.84 -5.64
CA GLU A 66 24.25 -21.81 -6.71
C GLU A 66 22.93 -21.49 -7.45
N GLU A 67 21.77 -22.06 -7.10
CA GLU A 67 20.48 -21.75 -7.78
C GLU A 67 19.42 -21.18 -6.80
N ILE A 68 18.75 -20.09 -7.21
CA ILE A 68 17.56 -19.54 -6.51
C ILE A 68 16.38 -20.45 -6.83
N VAL A 69 15.80 -21.07 -5.80
CA VAL A 69 14.68 -22.01 -5.99
C VAL A 69 13.31 -21.33 -5.90
N ASP A 70 13.16 -20.24 -5.13
CA ASP A 70 11.88 -19.56 -4.90
C ASP A 70 11.97 -18.04 -5.18
N SER A 71 10.93 -17.49 -5.81
CA SER A 71 10.75 -16.05 -6.01
C SER A 71 10.52 -15.35 -4.67
N PRO A 72 11.00 -14.10 -4.50
CA PRO A 72 10.72 -13.33 -3.30
C PRO A 72 9.23 -12.97 -3.20
N ILE A 73 8.65 -13.13 -2.01
CA ILE A 73 7.23 -12.88 -1.75
C ILE A 73 7.09 -11.69 -0.81
N ALA A 74 6.27 -10.71 -1.18
CA ALA A 74 5.88 -9.63 -0.29
C ALA A 74 4.48 -9.87 0.25
N THR A 75 4.27 -9.57 1.54
CA THR A 75 2.97 -9.75 2.19
C THR A 75 2.48 -8.45 2.83
N VAL A 76 1.19 -8.18 2.73
CA VAL A 76 0.56 -6.98 3.30
C VAL A 76 -0.67 -7.41 4.07
N SER A 77 -0.77 -7.14 5.37
CA SER A 77 -1.97 -7.42 6.15
C SER A 77 -2.91 -6.21 6.20
N ASN A 78 -4.22 -6.46 6.12
CA ASN A 78 -5.24 -5.44 6.40
C ASN A 78 -5.63 -5.54 7.88
N ASP A 79 -4.94 -4.78 8.71
CA ASP A 79 -5.15 -4.74 10.16
C ASP A 79 -6.28 -3.79 10.56
N GLY A 80 -6.83 -3.07 9.58
CA GLY A 80 -7.94 -2.16 9.74
C GLY A 80 -9.29 -2.85 9.93
N THR A 81 -10.35 -2.09 9.68
CA THR A 81 -11.75 -2.57 9.78
C THR A 81 -12.53 -2.34 8.48
N THR A 82 -11.89 -1.79 7.46
CA THR A 82 -12.46 -1.49 6.15
C THR A 82 -11.95 -2.49 5.12
N THR A 83 -12.85 -2.99 4.27
CA THR A 83 -12.47 -3.74 3.07
C THR A 83 -11.88 -2.80 2.03
N LEU A 84 -10.73 -3.16 1.48
CA LEU A 84 -10.00 -2.40 0.48
C LEU A 84 -10.18 -3.02 -0.90
N ASP A 85 -10.09 -2.19 -1.94
CA ASP A 85 -10.09 -2.62 -3.34
C ASP A 85 -8.66 -2.61 -3.91
N LEU A 86 -8.21 -3.75 -4.40
CA LEU A 86 -6.89 -3.89 -5.04
C LEU A 86 -6.75 -3.02 -6.29
N GLU A 87 -7.83 -2.82 -7.06
CA GLU A 87 -7.80 -1.97 -8.27
C GLU A 87 -7.60 -0.48 -7.94
N ARG A 88 -7.73 -0.12 -6.66
CA ARG A 88 -7.58 1.24 -6.14
C ARG A 88 -6.47 1.33 -5.10
N THR A 89 -5.64 0.29 -5.04
CA THR A 89 -4.44 0.21 -4.23
C THR A 89 -3.24 0.28 -5.17
N ASP A 90 -2.33 1.21 -4.88
CA ASP A 90 -1.15 1.44 -5.70
C ASP A 90 0.04 0.71 -5.07
N ARG A 91 0.79 -0.04 -5.89
CA ARG A 91 2.09 -0.60 -5.55
C ARG A 91 3.18 0.25 -6.18
N LEU A 92 4.20 0.59 -5.39
CA LEU A 92 5.39 1.26 -5.87
C LEU A 92 6.62 0.45 -5.49
N GLU A 93 7.44 0.16 -6.48
CA GLU A 93 8.69 -0.59 -6.37
C GLU A 93 9.82 0.35 -6.80
N ASN A 94 10.76 0.62 -5.90
CA ASN A 94 11.85 1.57 -6.12
C ASN A 94 11.42 2.97 -6.58
N GLY A 95 10.14 3.32 -6.33
CA GLY A 95 9.52 4.58 -6.72
C GLY A 95 8.86 4.57 -8.10
N GLU A 96 8.91 3.45 -8.84
CA GLU A 96 8.15 3.22 -10.06
C GLU A 96 6.77 2.65 -9.71
N TYR A 97 5.76 3.01 -10.49
CA TYR A 97 4.41 2.52 -10.27
C TYR A 97 4.24 1.16 -10.94
N VAL A 98 3.80 0.18 -10.16
CA VAL A 98 3.50 -1.15 -10.66
C VAL A 98 2.03 -1.44 -10.42
N THR A 99 1.32 -1.85 -11.46
CA THR A 99 -0.08 -2.20 -11.32
C THR A 99 -0.22 -3.48 -10.50
N LEU A 100 -1.18 -3.48 -9.58
CA LEU A 100 -1.70 -4.70 -8.99
C LEU A 100 -2.78 -5.24 -9.93
N ASP A 101 -2.35 -5.75 -11.08
CA ASP A 101 -3.25 -6.36 -12.06
C ASP A 101 -3.49 -7.84 -11.70
N ARG A 102 -4.71 -8.28 -11.97
CA ARG A 102 -5.22 -9.60 -11.53
C ARG A 102 -5.02 -10.69 -12.58
N THR A 103 -4.42 -10.30 -13.70
CA THR A 103 -3.96 -11.20 -14.76
C THR A 103 -2.55 -11.69 -14.52
N ASP A 104 -1.85 -11.09 -13.57
CA ASP A 104 -0.57 -11.59 -13.11
C ASP A 104 -0.88 -12.73 -12.14
N ASP A 105 -0.33 -13.91 -12.43
CA ASP A 105 -0.50 -15.13 -11.62
C ASP A 105 0.13 -14.98 -10.21
N ASP A 106 0.77 -13.83 -9.98
CA ASP A 106 1.67 -13.51 -8.88
C ASP A 106 0.98 -12.71 -7.78
N VAL A 107 -0.35 -12.57 -7.77
CA VAL A 107 -1.10 -11.81 -6.74
C VAL A 107 -2.25 -12.62 -6.15
N ALA A 108 -2.24 -12.82 -4.82
CA ALA A 108 -3.26 -13.59 -4.11
C ALA A 108 -3.72 -12.89 -2.82
N ILE A 109 -4.99 -13.11 -2.44
CA ILE A 109 -5.48 -12.74 -1.10
C ILE A 109 -5.60 -14.00 -0.25
N VAL A 110 -4.83 -14.07 0.82
CA VAL A 110 -4.71 -15.20 1.75
C VAL A 110 -5.55 -14.97 3.00
N GLU A 111 -6.34 -15.98 3.37
CA GLU A 111 -7.11 -16.05 4.62
C GLU A 111 -6.91 -17.43 5.26
N GLY A 112 -5.97 -17.52 6.21
CA GLY A 112 -5.56 -18.81 6.78
C GLY A 112 -4.95 -19.71 5.71
N ASP A 113 -5.48 -20.91 5.53
CA ASP A 113 -5.02 -21.88 4.50
C ASP A 113 -5.73 -21.71 3.14
N SER A 114 -6.48 -20.61 2.94
CA SER A 114 -7.25 -20.37 1.72
C SER A 114 -6.72 -19.17 0.96
N GLU A 115 -6.53 -19.35 -0.35
CA GLU A 115 -6.03 -18.31 -1.24
C GLU A 115 -7.10 -17.94 -2.27
N ARG A 116 -7.20 -16.65 -2.55
CA ARG A 116 -8.17 -16.09 -3.50
C ARG A 116 -7.46 -15.20 -4.49
N THR A 117 -7.23 -15.71 -5.69
CA THR A 117 -6.71 -14.93 -6.82
C THR A 117 -7.83 -14.22 -7.58
N ASP A 118 -9.06 -14.75 -7.55
CA ASP A 118 -10.20 -14.20 -8.30
C ASP A 118 -10.86 -12.93 -7.68
N SER A 119 -10.51 -12.51 -6.45
CA SER A 119 -11.24 -11.44 -5.71
C SER A 119 -10.47 -10.12 -5.53
N THR A 120 -11.01 -8.99 -6.00
CA THR A 120 -10.38 -7.65 -5.82
C THR A 120 -10.52 -7.14 -4.39
N LEU A 121 -11.38 -7.79 -3.60
CA LEU A 121 -11.78 -7.31 -2.29
C LEU A 121 -10.87 -7.90 -1.23
N TRP A 122 -10.04 -7.03 -0.69
CA TRP A 122 -9.10 -7.28 0.38
C TRP A 122 -9.74 -6.94 1.73
N SER A 123 -10.25 -7.97 2.39
CA SER A 123 -11.03 -7.84 3.63
C SER A 123 -10.13 -7.63 4.85
N PRO A 124 -10.64 -7.01 5.92
CA PRO A 124 -9.95 -6.96 7.21
C PRO A 124 -9.54 -8.35 7.71
N GLY A 125 -8.32 -8.46 8.24
CA GLY A 125 -7.74 -9.70 8.76
C GLY A 125 -7.26 -10.67 7.68
N THR A 126 -7.26 -10.28 6.41
CA THR A 126 -6.66 -11.05 5.31
C THR A 126 -5.35 -10.44 4.86
N VAL A 127 -4.50 -11.26 4.23
CA VAL A 127 -3.17 -10.87 3.76
C VAL A 127 -3.19 -10.81 2.23
N LEU A 128 -2.66 -9.74 1.66
CA LEU A 128 -2.33 -9.65 0.24
C LEU A 128 -0.91 -10.19 0.07
N GLU A 129 -0.75 -11.15 -0.80
CA GLU A 129 0.53 -11.74 -1.16
C GLU A 129 0.82 -11.45 -2.62
N PHE A 130 2.06 -11.08 -2.93
CA PHE A 130 2.51 -11.02 -4.31
C PHE A 130 3.98 -11.36 -4.50
N GLU A 131 4.32 -11.93 -5.65
CA GLU A 131 5.72 -12.11 -6.04
C GLU A 131 6.33 -10.75 -6.38
N TYR A 132 7.61 -10.65 -6.03
CA TYR A 132 8.47 -9.52 -6.33
C TYR A 132 9.67 -10.05 -7.13
N GLU A 133 10.16 -9.28 -8.09
CA GLU A 133 11.36 -9.63 -8.86
C GLU A 133 12.39 -8.53 -8.62
N PRO A 134 13.42 -8.74 -7.78
CA PRO A 134 14.38 -7.70 -7.44
C PRO A 134 15.34 -7.50 -8.60
N ASP A 135 15.63 -6.24 -8.92
CA ASP A 135 16.37 -5.85 -10.12
C ASP A 135 17.82 -6.40 -10.15
N GLU A 136 18.44 -6.67 -8.99
CA GLU A 136 19.88 -6.97 -8.85
C GLU A 136 20.20 -8.31 -8.15
N LEU A 137 19.24 -9.25 -8.01
CA LEU A 137 19.46 -10.50 -7.25
C LEU A 137 20.63 -11.36 -7.69
N GLU A 138 20.79 -11.57 -8.99
CA GLU A 138 21.84 -12.46 -9.49
C GLU A 138 23.24 -11.90 -9.21
N THR A 139 23.40 -10.58 -9.16
CA THR A 139 24.71 -9.93 -8.99
C THR A 139 25.21 -9.99 -7.55
N ASP A 140 24.30 -10.01 -6.59
CA ASP A 140 24.67 -10.13 -5.17
C ASP A 140 24.90 -11.58 -4.77
N LEU A 141 24.20 -12.56 -5.37
CA LEU A 141 24.49 -13.98 -5.13
C LEU A 141 25.91 -14.39 -5.55
N GLU A 142 26.45 -13.78 -6.61
CA GLU A 142 27.85 -13.99 -7.03
C GLU A 142 28.87 -13.49 -5.99
N LYS A 143 28.50 -12.59 -5.07
CA LYS A 143 29.39 -12.13 -3.97
C LYS A 143 29.51 -13.15 -2.84
N PHE A 144 28.60 -14.14 -2.75
CA PHE A 144 28.62 -15.18 -1.70
C PHE A 144 29.57 -16.35 -2.01
N ASP A 145 30.21 -16.38 -3.18
CA ASP A 145 31.20 -17.40 -3.57
C ASP A 145 32.65 -16.94 -3.35
N ASP A 146 32.86 -15.75 -2.75
CA ASP A 146 34.20 -15.37 -2.33
C ASP A 146 34.62 -16.24 -1.13
N GLU A 147 35.63 -17.11 -1.33
CA GLU A 147 36.20 -18.07 -0.35
C GLU A 147 36.67 -17.43 1.00
N ASP A 148 36.54 -16.12 1.15
CA ASP A 148 36.98 -15.31 2.30
C ASP A 148 35.84 -14.84 3.23
N ASP A 149 34.56 -15.11 2.93
CA ASP A 149 33.43 -14.68 3.78
C ASP A 149 33.26 -15.52 5.06
N VAL A 150 33.26 -14.82 6.21
CA VAL A 150 33.12 -15.40 7.54
C VAL A 150 31.66 -15.36 7.98
N TRP A 151 30.99 -16.51 7.90
CA TRP A 151 29.62 -16.68 8.40
C TRP A 151 29.58 -16.58 9.94
N GLU A 152 28.93 -15.55 10.49
CA GLU A 152 28.60 -15.47 11.91
C GLU A 152 27.13 -15.87 12.11
N TYR A 153 26.90 -16.91 12.92
CA TYR A 153 25.56 -17.28 13.34
C TYR A 153 25.08 -16.30 14.41
N ASP A 154 23.90 -15.71 14.25
CA ASP A 154 23.27 -14.98 15.36
C ASP A 154 22.75 -15.97 16.43
N GLU A 155 22.28 -15.44 17.57
CA GLU A 155 21.75 -16.26 18.67
C GLU A 155 20.46 -17.04 18.30
N GLN A 156 19.92 -16.83 17.11
CA GLN A 156 18.72 -17.47 16.56
C GLN A 156 19.05 -18.38 15.35
N GLU A 157 20.33 -18.67 15.10
CA GLU A 157 20.81 -19.43 13.94
C GLU A 157 20.46 -18.80 12.57
N ARG A 158 20.20 -17.48 12.55
CA ARG A 158 20.00 -16.70 11.33
C ARG A 158 21.34 -16.22 10.81
N LEU A 159 21.51 -16.38 9.50
CA LEU A 159 22.69 -15.93 8.77
C LEU A 159 22.43 -14.47 8.34
N THR A 160 23.03 -13.51 9.03
CA THR A 160 22.92 -12.08 8.68
C THR A 160 24.24 -11.61 8.09
N LEU A 161 24.20 -11.10 6.86
CA LEU A 161 25.35 -10.49 6.19
C LEU A 161 25.80 -9.23 6.94
N ASP A 162 27.00 -9.24 7.51
CA ASP A 162 27.73 -8.01 7.90
C ASP A 162 28.40 -7.42 6.64
N GLY A 163 27.57 -7.08 5.65
CA GLY A 163 28.02 -6.40 4.44
C GLY A 163 28.26 -4.92 4.71
N SER A 164 29.35 -4.38 4.16
CA SER A 164 29.60 -2.94 4.05
C SER A 164 28.33 -2.26 3.51
N ASP A 165 27.97 -1.06 4.01
CA ASP A 165 26.73 -0.35 3.66
C ASP A 165 26.49 -0.11 2.13
N ASP A 166 27.44 -0.45 1.26
CA ASP A 166 27.39 -0.30 -0.21
C ASP A 166 26.84 -1.54 -0.96
N ASP A 167 26.67 -2.69 -0.29
CA ASP A 167 26.31 -3.99 -0.93
C ASP A 167 24.91 -4.53 -0.52
N ARG A 168 24.01 -3.64 -0.06
CA ARG A 168 22.63 -4.04 0.29
C ARG A 168 21.72 -3.85 -0.91
N ILE A 169 20.89 -4.85 -1.19
CA ILE A 169 19.71 -4.68 -2.06
C ILE A 169 18.76 -3.70 -1.35
N GLU A 170 18.86 -2.42 -1.68
CA GLU A 170 18.00 -1.37 -1.10
C GLU A 170 16.68 -1.25 -1.86
N ASP A 171 16.05 -2.39 -2.13
CA ASP A 171 14.77 -2.41 -2.80
C ASP A 171 13.69 -1.88 -1.88
N ARG A 172 12.96 -0.87 -2.34
CA ARG A 172 11.92 -0.18 -1.57
C ARG A 172 10.58 -0.53 -2.14
N LEU A 173 9.75 -1.14 -1.31
CA LEU A 173 8.36 -1.41 -1.60
C LEU A 173 7.47 -0.45 -0.83
N LYS A 174 6.47 0.11 -1.50
CA LYS A 174 5.46 0.95 -0.88
C LYS A 174 4.08 0.60 -1.41
N ILE A 175 3.14 0.47 -0.49
CA ILE A 175 1.72 0.23 -0.79
C ILE A 175 0.92 1.45 -0.37
N VAL A 176 0.00 1.89 -1.22
CA VAL A 176 -0.91 3.01 -0.93
C VAL A 176 -2.34 2.57 -1.18
N THR A 177 -3.17 2.63 -0.14
CA THR A 177 -4.59 2.28 -0.20
C THR A 177 -5.44 3.37 -0.85
N GLU A 178 -6.66 3.03 -1.25
CA GLU A 178 -7.64 3.97 -1.83
C GLU A 178 -8.02 5.15 -0.91
N HIS A 179 -7.77 5.01 0.39
CA HIS A 179 -8.04 6.03 1.41
C HIS A 179 -6.82 6.92 1.70
N GLY A 180 -5.67 6.65 1.06
CA GLY A 180 -4.43 7.40 1.21
C GLY A 180 -3.56 6.98 2.39
N ILE A 181 -3.90 5.89 3.07
CA ILE A 181 -3.01 5.23 4.05
C ILE A 181 -1.97 4.45 3.28
N ALA A 182 -0.72 4.53 3.71
CA ALA A 182 0.40 3.88 3.04
C ALA A 182 1.36 3.28 4.06
N ASP A 183 1.99 2.18 3.67
CA ASP A 183 3.10 1.58 4.38
C ASP A 183 4.25 1.32 3.40
N ALA A 184 5.48 1.37 3.91
CA ALA A 184 6.68 1.21 3.12
C ALA A 184 7.71 0.39 3.88
N SER A 185 8.29 -0.59 3.20
CA SER A 185 9.35 -1.43 3.72
C SER A 185 10.52 -1.46 2.74
N THR A 186 11.70 -1.74 3.29
CA THR A 186 12.89 -2.05 2.49
C THR A 186 13.08 -3.55 2.54
N LEU A 187 13.56 -4.12 1.45
CA LEU A 187 13.77 -5.55 1.35
C LEU A 187 14.72 -6.04 2.45
N GLU A 188 14.24 -6.96 3.30
CA GLU A 188 15.11 -7.72 4.20
C GLU A 188 15.33 -9.11 3.61
N VAL A 189 16.56 -9.34 3.12
CA VAL A 189 16.98 -10.64 2.61
C VAL A 189 17.42 -11.54 3.76
N THR A 190 16.75 -12.70 3.91
CA THR A 190 17.18 -13.79 4.79
C THR A 190 17.59 -15.00 3.94
N LEU A 191 18.83 -15.46 4.12
CA LEU A 191 19.34 -16.65 3.44
C LEU A 191 19.24 -17.86 4.36
N GLU A 192 18.56 -18.91 3.90
CA GLU A 192 18.53 -20.20 4.57
C GLU A 192 19.33 -21.21 3.75
N ARG A 193 20.45 -21.70 4.29
CA ARG A 193 21.22 -22.79 3.69
C ARG A 193 20.67 -24.11 4.20
N TYR A 194 20.07 -24.92 3.32
CA TYR A 194 19.87 -26.33 3.59
C TYR A 194 21.22 -27.05 3.50
N VAL A 195 21.73 -27.51 4.64
CA VAL A 195 22.77 -28.55 4.64
C VAL A 195 22.03 -29.84 4.30
N GLU A 196 22.19 -30.32 3.06
CA GLU A 196 21.82 -31.71 2.78
C GLU A 196 22.56 -32.58 3.81
N ASP A 197 21.80 -33.30 4.64
CA ASP A 197 22.34 -34.39 5.43
C ASP A 197 22.91 -35.38 4.40
N ASP A 198 24.23 -35.34 4.22
CA ASP A 198 24.99 -36.45 3.66
C ASP A 198 24.73 -37.65 4.58
N GLU A 199 23.61 -38.35 4.38
CA GLU A 199 23.42 -39.68 4.91
C GLU A 199 24.53 -40.53 4.29
N GLU A 200 25.59 -40.70 5.08
CA GLU A 200 26.74 -41.53 4.79
C GLU A 200 26.31 -42.81 4.07
N GLU A 201 26.72 -42.94 2.81
CA GLU A 201 26.71 -44.18 2.08
C GLU A 201 27.79 -45.12 2.68
N ASP A 202 27.57 -45.58 3.91
CA ASP A 202 28.48 -46.46 4.62
C ASP A 202 28.14 -47.94 4.32
N LYS A 203 28.79 -48.43 3.25
CA LYS A 203 29.23 -49.81 2.92
C LYS A 203 28.59 -51.02 3.59
#